data_AF-A0A949WTK8-F1
#
_entry.id   AF-A0A949WTK8-F1
#
_cell.length_a   1.000
_cell.length_b   1.000
_cell.length_c   1.000
_cell.angle_alpha   90.00
_cell.angle_beta   90.00
_cell.angle_gamma   90.00
#
_symmetry.space_group_name_H-M   'P 1'
#
loop_
_entity.id
_entity.type
_entity.pdbx_description
1 polymer ?
#
loop_
_entity_poly.entity_id
_entity_poly.type
_entity_poly.pdbx_seq_one_letter_code
_entity_poly.pdbx_strand_id
1 'polypeptide(L)'
;MIAIYPGSFDPVTLGHLDIIERGSQLFSQIIVAVLRNPNKTPLFSVQQRLEQIRQSTTHLDNVEIDAFEGLTVEYARIHKAKVLLRGLRAISDFEVELQMAHTNKTLSTEIETVFLATSNEYSFLSSSVVKEIARFGGSINHLVPPHVALDTYKCFTHNQTVSNPIKTEVSPLNSFPSSREA
;
A
#
# COMPACT_ATOMS: atom_id res chain seq x y z
N MET A 1 -20.90 9.32 -11.01
CA MET A 1 -19.73 10.21 -11.15
C MET A 1 -18.47 9.35 -11.14
N ILE A 2 -17.49 9.66 -12.00
CA ILE A 2 -16.22 8.93 -12.09
C ILE A 2 -15.23 9.51 -11.08
N ALA A 3 -14.59 8.64 -10.30
CA ALA A 3 -13.51 9.00 -9.37
C ALA A 3 -12.19 8.35 -9.80
N ILE A 4 -11.08 9.08 -9.65
CA ILE A 4 -9.73 8.53 -9.76
C ILE A 4 -9.23 8.25 -8.35
N TYR A 5 -8.77 7.03 -8.08
CA TYR A 5 -8.01 6.70 -6.88
C TYR A 5 -6.52 6.56 -7.25
N PRO A 6 -5.75 7.67 -7.23
CA PRO A 6 -4.35 7.63 -7.61
C PRO A 6 -3.50 7.05 -6.47
N GLY A 7 -2.40 6.39 -6.79
CA GLY A 7 -1.49 5.88 -5.78
C GLY A 7 -0.25 5.21 -6.35
N SER A 8 0.74 4.95 -5.49
CA SER A 8 1.89 4.14 -5.91
C SER A 8 1.60 2.65 -5.85
N PHE A 9 0.77 2.19 -4.91
CA PHE A 9 0.37 0.78 -4.75
C PHE A 9 1.55 -0.20 -4.81
N ASP A 10 2.57 0.01 -3.98
CA ASP A 10 3.85 -0.73 -4.05
C ASP A 10 4.19 -1.46 -2.73
N PRO A 11 3.51 -2.58 -2.42
CA PRO A 11 2.38 -3.16 -3.17
C PRO A 11 1.02 -2.57 -2.75
N VAL A 12 -0.05 -2.99 -3.43
CA VAL A 12 -1.43 -2.83 -2.94
C VAL A 12 -1.59 -3.58 -1.59
N THR A 13 -2.40 -3.03 -0.68
CA THR A 13 -2.60 -3.57 0.66
C THR A 13 -4.09 -3.68 0.97
N LEU A 14 -4.45 -4.39 2.05
CA LEU A 14 -5.86 -4.48 2.48
C LEU A 14 -6.46 -3.10 2.79
N GLY A 15 -5.65 -2.16 3.30
CA GLY A 15 -6.07 -0.77 3.49
C GLY A 15 -6.37 -0.03 2.18
N HIS A 16 -5.68 -0.34 1.07
CA HIS A 16 -6.06 0.21 -0.23
C HIS A 16 -7.35 -0.42 -0.75
N LEU A 17 -7.55 -1.72 -0.54
CA LEU A 17 -8.75 -2.43 -0.95
C LEU A 17 -10.00 -1.95 -0.21
N ASP A 18 -9.89 -1.66 1.09
CA ASP A 18 -10.98 -1.02 1.87
C ASP A 18 -11.49 0.26 1.18
N ILE A 19 -10.56 1.12 0.72
CA ILE A 19 -10.91 2.37 0.03
C ILE A 19 -11.50 2.12 -1.35
N ILE A 20 -10.97 1.13 -2.11
CA ILE A 20 -11.49 0.76 -3.43
C ILE A 20 -12.91 0.21 -3.31
N GLU A 21 -13.14 -0.75 -2.40
CA GLU A 21 -14.43 -1.38 -2.16
C GLU A 21 -15.47 -0.36 -1.69
N ARG A 22 -15.15 0.44 -0.69
CA ARG A 22 -16.07 1.47 -0.19
C ARG A 22 -16.30 2.57 -1.21
N GLY A 23 -15.28 2.98 -1.94
CA GLY A 23 -15.42 3.92 -3.04
C GLY A 23 -16.33 3.38 -4.14
N SER A 24 -16.24 2.08 -4.46
CA SER A 24 -17.03 1.45 -5.53
C SER A 24 -18.53 1.52 -5.27
N GLN A 25 -18.92 1.64 -4.00
CA GLN A 25 -20.32 1.82 -3.57
C GLN A 25 -20.79 3.28 -3.67
N LEU A 26 -19.86 4.25 -3.71
CA LEU A 26 -20.15 5.69 -3.71
C LEU A 26 -20.11 6.30 -5.12
N PHE A 27 -19.34 5.71 -6.02
CA PHE A 27 -19.10 6.24 -7.37
C PHE A 27 -19.63 5.29 -8.44
N SER A 28 -20.00 5.85 -9.59
CA SER A 28 -20.46 5.01 -10.72
C SER A 28 -19.32 4.21 -11.34
N GLN A 29 -18.10 4.71 -11.21
CA GLN A 29 -16.87 4.06 -11.67
C GLN A 29 -15.69 4.60 -10.86
N ILE A 30 -14.77 3.71 -10.51
CA ILE A 30 -13.46 4.06 -9.95
C ILE A 30 -12.37 3.66 -10.93
N ILE A 31 -11.44 4.56 -11.19
CA ILE A 31 -10.20 4.26 -11.88
C ILE A 31 -9.08 4.26 -10.84
N VAL A 32 -8.56 3.08 -10.51
CA VAL A 32 -7.39 2.92 -9.65
C VAL A 32 -6.15 3.18 -10.50
N ALA A 33 -5.54 4.35 -10.29
CA ALA A 33 -4.54 4.90 -11.20
C ALA A 33 -3.13 4.81 -10.58
N VAL A 34 -2.32 3.90 -11.11
CA VAL A 34 -0.94 3.69 -10.67
C VAL A 34 -0.05 4.81 -11.19
N LEU A 35 0.47 5.65 -10.29
CA LEU A 35 1.39 6.72 -10.66
C LEU A 35 2.77 6.16 -10.99
N ARG A 36 3.29 6.51 -12.17
CA ARG A 36 4.69 6.32 -12.55
C ARG A 36 5.52 7.47 -11.98
N ASN A 37 6.20 7.23 -10.86
CA ASN A 37 7.06 8.23 -10.24
C ASN A 37 8.53 7.97 -10.62
N PRO A 38 9.17 8.80 -11.47
CA PRO A 38 10.56 8.62 -11.89
C PRO A 38 11.57 8.82 -10.74
N ASN A 39 11.17 9.50 -9.66
CA ASN A 39 12.05 9.81 -8.52
C ASN A 39 12.02 8.72 -7.43
N LYS A 40 11.27 7.63 -7.63
CA LYS A 40 11.18 6.52 -6.68
C LYS A 40 11.58 5.22 -7.37
N THR A 41 12.25 4.35 -6.62
CA THR A 41 12.52 2.97 -7.05
C THR A 41 11.50 2.05 -6.37
N PRO A 42 10.37 1.72 -7.02
CA PRO A 42 9.37 0.83 -6.44
C PRO A 42 9.92 -0.61 -6.36
N LEU A 43 9.40 -1.40 -5.42
CA LEU A 43 9.71 -2.82 -5.31
C LEU A 43 9.17 -3.59 -6.52
N PHE A 44 8.00 -3.18 -7.00
CA PHE A 44 7.31 -3.78 -8.14
C PHE A 44 7.29 -2.84 -9.35
N SER A 45 7.51 -3.40 -10.53
CA SER A 45 7.27 -2.69 -11.79
C SER A 45 5.83 -2.19 -11.89
N VAL A 46 5.57 -1.18 -12.74
CA VAL A 46 4.20 -0.70 -12.98
C VAL A 46 3.26 -1.86 -13.35
N GLN A 47 3.69 -2.75 -14.25
CA GLN A 47 2.88 -3.88 -14.72
C GLN A 47 2.54 -4.87 -13.59
N GLN A 48 3.51 -5.20 -12.73
CA GLN A 48 3.25 -6.04 -11.56
C GLN A 48 2.24 -5.41 -10.60
N ARG A 49 2.32 -4.10 -10.37
CA ARG A 49 1.37 -3.39 -9.51
C ARG A 49 -0.04 -3.38 -10.10
N LEU A 50 -0.16 -3.12 -11.41
CA LEU A 50 -1.45 -3.19 -12.11
C LEU A 50 -2.07 -4.59 -12.00
N GLU A 51 -1.27 -5.64 -12.18
CA GLU A 51 -1.75 -7.02 -12.08
C GLU A 51 -2.17 -7.40 -10.66
N GLN A 52 -1.40 -6.99 -9.65
CA GLN A 52 -1.75 -7.18 -8.25
C GLN A 52 -3.11 -6.54 -7.91
N ILE A 53 -3.34 -5.31 -8.36
CA ILE A 53 -4.62 -4.61 -8.17
C ILE A 53 -5.72 -5.35 -8.92
N ARG A 54 -5.52 -5.65 -10.22
CA ARG A 54 -6.51 -6.32 -11.07
C ARG A 54 -7.00 -7.63 -10.47
N GLN A 55 -6.09 -8.48 -9.99
CA GLN A 55 -6.45 -9.74 -9.32
C GLN A 55 -7.23 -9.50 -8.02
N SER A 56 -6.88 -8.44 -7.27
CA SER A 56 -7.52 -8.10 -6.00
C SER A 56 -8.94 -7.53 -6.17
N THR A 57 -9.27 -6.96 -7.33
CA THR A 57 -10.53 -6.24 -7.56
C THR A 57 -11.43 -6.91 -8.59
N THR A 58 -11.19 -8.18 -8.94
CA THR A 58 -11.98 -8.93 -9.94
C THR A 58 -13.47 -9.05 -9.62
N HIS A 59 -13.84 -8.89 -8.35
CA HIS A 59 -15.21 -8.98 -7.86
C HIS A 59 -15.97 -7.64 -7.95
N LEU A 60 -15.34 -6.56 -8.44
CA LEU A 60 -15.91 -5.22 -8.56
C LEU A 60 -16.07 -4.84 -10.03
N ASP A 61 -17.31 -4.83 -10.52
CA ASP A 61 -17.61 -4.58 -11.94
C ASP A 61 -17.37 -3.13 -12.40
N ASN A 62 -17.31 -2.20 -11.46
CA ASN A 62 -17.15 -0.76 -11.72
C ASN A 62 -15.75 -0.21 -11.38
N VAL A 63 -14.76 -1.09 -11.25
CA VAL A 63 -13.36 -0.73 -11.00
C VAL A 63 -12.51 -0.97 -12.24
N GLU A 64 -11.90 0.10 -12.75
CA GLU A 64 -10.89 0.08 -13.80
C GLU A 64 -9.50 0.27 -13.21
N ILE A 65 -8.50 -0.35 -13.82
CA ILE A 65 -7.11 -0.31 -13.38
C ILE A 65 -6.27 0.24 -14.52
N ASP A 66 -5.57 1.33 -14.27
CA ASP A 66 -4.75 2.02 -15.27
C ASP A 66 -3.49 2.62 -14.64
N ALA A 67 -2.54 3.05 -15.48
CA ALA A 67 -1.34 3.73 -15.05
C ALA A 67 -1.16 5.03 -15.81
N PHE A 68 -0.56 6.02 -15.15
CA PHE A 68 -0.31 7.31 -15.77
C PHE A 68 1.02 7.92 -15.33
N GLU A 69 1.45 8.89 -16.12
CA GLU A 69 2.57 9.77 -15.86
C GLU A 69 2.11 11.23 -15.97
N GLY A 70 2.74 12.13 -15.22
CA GLY A 70 2.39 13.55 -15.17
C GLY A 70 1.43 13.91 -14.04
N LEU A 71 0.65 14.96 -14.24
CA LEU A 71 -0.21 15.54 -13.21
C LEU A 71 -1.51 14.75 -13.06
N THR A 72 -1.82 14.34 -11.82
CA THR A 72 -3.06 13.62 -11.48
C THR A 72 -4.32 14.36 -11.91
N VAL A 73 -4.33 15.69 -11.81
CA VAL A 73 -5.47 16.52 -12.25
C VAL A 73 -5.69 16.48 -13.75
N GLU A 74 -4.61 16.38 -14.53
CA GLU A 74 -4.70 16.31 -15.99
C GLU A 74 -5.18 14.91 -16.42
N TYR A 75 -4.68 13.87 -15.76
CA TYR A 75 -5.19 12.52 -15.94
C TYR A 75 -6.70 12.43 -15.62
N ALA A 76 -7.13 13.00 -14.50
CA ALA A 76 -8.56 13.08 -14.17
C ALA A 76 -9.37 13.82 -15.24
N ARG A 77 -8.84 14.92 -15.81
CA ARG A 77 -9.48 15.67 -16.89
C ARG A 77 -9.67 14.84 -18.16
N ILE A 78 -8.65 14.08 -18.57
CA ILE A 78 -8.69 13.19 -19.74
C ILE A 78 -9.80 12.15 -19.59
N HIS A 79 -9.95 11.58 -18.40
CA HIS A 79 -10.98 10.59 -18.09
C HIS A 79 -12.33 11.22 -17.70
N LYS A 80 -12.47 12.55 -17.79
CA LYS A 80 -13.68 13.30 -17.38
C LYS A 80 -14.09 13.02 -15.93
N ALA A 81 -13.15 12.62 -15.09
CA ALA A 81 -13.36 12.42 -13.68
C ALA A 81 -13.49 13.77 -12.97
N LYS A 82 -14.36 13.81 -11.96
CA LYS A 82 -14.64 15.02 -11.16
C LYS A 82 -14.15 14.89 -9.73
N VAL A 83 -13.66 13.70 -9.36
CA VAL A 83 -13.24 13.38 -7.99
C VAL A 83 -11.88 12.69 -8.00
N LEU A 84 -10.98 13.16 -7.14
CA LEU A 84 -9.82 12.43 -6.67
C LEU A 84 -10.17 11.80 -5.32
N LEU A 85 -10.25 10.48 -5.27
CA LEU A 85 -10.46 9.72 -4.06
C LEU A 85 -9.13 9.55 -3.33
N ARG A 86 -9.11 9.73 -2.00
CA ARG A 86 -7.94 9.51 -1.15
C ARG A 86 -8.35 8.82 0.15
N GLY A 87 -7.47 7.98 0.68
CA GLY A 87 -7.63 7.37 2.00
C GLY A 87 -6.86 8.16 3.06
N LEU A 88 -7.46 8.37 4.23
CA LEU A 88 -6.79 8.95 5.40
C LEU A 88 -6.69 7.89 6.49
N ARG A 89 -5.48 7.63 6.99
CA ARG A 89 -5.27 6.59 8.01
C ARG A 89 -5.03 7.17 9.39
N ALA A 90 -4.24 8.24 9.45
CA ALA A 90 -3.91 8.95 10.67
C ALA A 90 -3.89 10.47 10.42
N ILE A 91 -3.88 11.25 11.50
CA ILE A 91 -3.78 12.72 11.46
C ILE A 91 -2.55 13.18 10.67
N SER A 92 -1.44 12.44 10.76
CA SER A 92 -0.21 12.76 10.02
C SER A 92 -0.37 12.69 8.50
N ASP A 93 -1.24 11.81 7.99
CA ASP A 93 -1.52 11.76 6.55
C ASP A 93 -2.36 12.97 6.12
N PHE A 94 -3.24 13.44 7.00
CA PHE A 94 -4.21 14.49 6.68
C PHE A 94 -3.54 15.79 6.23
N GLU A 95 -2.46 16.23 6.88
CA GLU A 95 -1.78 17.48 6.52
C GLU A 95 -1.22 17.43 5.10
N VAL A 96 -0.50 16.35 4.77
CA VAL A 96 0.09 16.15 3.43
C VAL A 96 -1.00 16.04 2.36
N GLU A 97 -2.04 15.26 2.66
CA GLU A 97 -3.15 15.02 1.75
C GLU A 97 -4.00 16.27 1.51
N LEU A 98 -4.24 17.07 2.56
CA LEU A 98 -4.96 18.33 2.46
C LEU A 98 -4.17 19.37 1.66
N GLN A 99 -2.85 19.46 1.88
CA GLN A 99 -1.98 20.30 1.05
C GLN A 99 -2.04 19.88 -0.42
N MET A 100 -2.00 18.58 -0.71
CA MET A 100 -2.13 18.05 -2.07
C MET A 100 -3.49 18.39 -2.68
N ALA A 101 -4.58 18.27 -1.92
CA ALA A 101 -5.93 18.63 -2.38
C ALA A 101 -6.03 20.12 -2.74
N HIS A 102 -5.52 21.01 -1.89
CA HIS A 102 -5.48 22.45 -2.19
C HIS A 102 -4.63 22.75 -3.42
N THR A 103 -3.47 22.10 -3.55
CA THR A 103 -2.61 22.25 -4.73
C THR A 103 -3.32 21.79 -6.00
N ASN A 104 -4.00 20.65 -5.97
CA ASN A 104 -4.80 20.19 -7.11
C ASN A 104 -5.93 21.17 -7.45
N LYS A 105 -6.55 21.81 -6.44
CA LYS A 105 -7.60 22.80 -6.62
C LYS A 105 -7.14 24.08 -7.31
N THR A 106 -5.87 24.48 -7.11
CA THR A 106 -5.30 25.63 -7.86
C THR A 106 -5.07 25.30 -9.34
N LEU A 107 -4.87 24.01 -9.66
CA LEU A 107 -4.67 23.53 -11.03
C LEU A 107 -5.99 23.24 -11.76
N SER A 108 -7.04 22.87 -11.04
CA SER A 108 -8.38 22.66 -11.60
C SER A 108 -9.47 22.93 -10.57
N THR A 109 -10.34 23.89 -10.87
CA THR A 109 -11.50 24.22 -10.03
C THR A 109 -12.64 23.21 -10.17
N GLU A 110 -12.66 22.40 -11.23
CA GLU A 110 -13.72 21.43 -11.52
C GLU A 110 -13.53 20.06 -10.85
N ILE A 111 -12.34 19.79 -10.33
CA ILE A 111 -11.99 18.53 -9.69
C ILE A 111 -12.00 18.73 -8.17
N GLU A 112 -12.74 17.89 -7.47
CA GLU A 112 -12.74 17.84 -6.01
C GLU A 112 -11.88 16.68 -5.49
N THR A 113 -11.36 16.83 -4.27
CA THR A 113 -10.73 15.71 -3.56
C THR A 113 -11.68 15.23 -2.47
N VAL A 114 -11.97 13.93 -2.46
CA VAL A 114 -12.80 13.27 -1.44
C VAL A 114 -11.93 12.35 -0.62
N PHE A 115 -11.98 12.53 0.70
CA PHE A 115 -11.26 11.70 1.66
C PHE A 115 -12.19 10.68 2.28
N LEU A 116 -11.77 9.42 2.29
CA LEU A 116 -12.37 8.37 3.11
C LEU A 116 -11.44 8.06 4.28
N ALA A 117 -11.98 8.13 5.50
CA ALA A 117 -11.28 7.61 6.66
C ALA A 117 -11.15 6.09 6.51
N THR A 118 -9.93 5.57 6.62
CA THR A 118 -9.62 4.15 6.50
C THR A 118 -10.22 3.40 7.69
N SER A 119 -10.72 2.19 7.47
CA SER A 119 -11.20 1.33 8.56
C SER A 119 -10.11 1.16 9.64
N ASN A 120 -10.52 1.18 10.93
CA ASN A 120 -9.60 1.23 12.08
C ASN A 120 -8.54 0.10 12.04
N GLU A 121 -8.93 -1.09 11.60
CA GLU A 121 -8.06 -2.26 11.47
C GLU A 121 -6.91 -2.09 10.46
N TYR A 122 -6.99 -1.11 9.55
CA TYR A 122 -5.95 -0.78 8.59
C TYR A 122 -5.32 0.61 8.81
N SER A 123 -5.64 1.28 9.92
CA SER A 123 -5.13 2.64 10.23
C SER A 123 -3.60 2.71 10.35
N PHE A 124 -2.93 1.61 10.71
CA PHE A 124 -1.47 1.53 10.79
C PHE A 124 -0.82 1.07 9.48
N LEU A 125 -1.62 0.60 8.51
CA LEU A 125 -1.13 -0.14 7.35
C LEU A 125 -0.62 0.80 6.26
N SER A 126 0.66 0.66 5.91
CA SER A 126 1.27 1.30 4.74
C SER A 126 2.01 0.27 3.88
N SER A 127 2.15 0.52 2.59
CA SER A 127 3.01 -0.33 1.74
C SER A 127 4.47 -0.31 2.20
N SER A 128 4.95 0.78 2.81
CA SER A 128 6.29 0.85 3.39
C SER A 128 6.47 -0.12 4.55
N VAL A 129 5.50 -0.18 5.46
CA VAL A 129 5.48 -1.11 6.61
C VAL A 129 5.41 -2.56 6.11
N VAL A 130 4.58 -2.85 5.10
CA VAL A 130 4.52 -4.18 4.48
C VAL A 130 5.90 -4.59 3.93
N LYS A 131 6.56 -3.71 3.17
CA LYS A 131 7.88 -3.99 2.61
C LYS A 131 8.95 -4.18 3.68
N GLU A 132 8.89 -3.40 4.76
CA GLU A 132 9.83 -3.50 5.88
C GLU A 132 9.69 -4.84 6.61
N ILE A 133 8.47 -5.22 7.00
CA ILE A 133 8.18 -6.50 7.66
C ILE A 133 8.67 -7.67 6.79
N ALA A 134 8.30 -7.68 5.50
CA ALA A 134 8.69 -8.75 4.59
C ALA A 134 10.21 -8.81 4.36
N ARG A 135 10.89 -7.65 4.27
CA ARG A 135 12.35 -7.57 4.12
C ARG A 135 13.09 -8.25 5.28
N PHE A 136 12.58 -8.10 6.49
CA PHE A 136 13.16 -8.69 7.70
C PHE A 136 12.57 -10.07 8.06
N GLY A 137 11.84 -10.70 7.14
CA GLY A 137 11.35 -12.07 7.31
C GLY A 137 10.09 -12.20 8.17
N GLY A 138 9.42 -11.10 8.50
CA GLY A 138 8.12 -11.12 9.16
C GLY A 138 6.99 -11.50 8.20
N SER A 139 5.90 -12.05 8.74
CA SER A 139 4.71 -12.39 7.94
C SER A 139 3.86 -11.15 7.65
N ILE A 140 3.44 -11.00 6.40
CA ILE A 140 2.54 -9.93 5.91
C ILE A 140 1.18 -10.46 5.43
N ASN A 141 0.88 -11.74 5.68
CA ASN A 141 -0.35 -12.39 5.17
C ASN A 141 -1.64 -11.73 5.68
N HIS A 142 -1.56 -10.99 6.78
CA HIS A 142 -2.67 -10.26 7.40
C HIS A 142 -2.75 -8.79 6.94
N LEU A 143 -1.87 -8.36 6.02
CA LEU A 143 -1.75 -6.95 5.59
C LEU A 143 -2.02 -6.76 4.10
N VAL A 144 -1.95 -7.84 3.31
CA VAL A 144 -2.12 -7.83 1.86
C VAL A 144 -2.86 -9.08 1.40
N PRO A 145 -3.46 -9.08 0.20
CA PRO A 145 -4.00 -10.29 -0.42
C PRO A 145 -2.95 -11.43 -0.54
N PRO A 146 -3.36 -12.71 -0.51
CA PRO A 146 -2.43 -13.83 -0.53
C PRO A 146 -1.45 -13.83 -1.72
N HIS A 147 -1.91 -13.50 -2.94
CA HIS A 147 -1.03 -13.43 -4.11
C HIS A 147 0.03 -12.32 -3.99
N VAL A 148 -0.35 -11.18 -3.42
CA VAL A 148 0.56 -10.06 -3.15
C VAL A 148 1.61 -10.42 -2.10
N ALA A 149 1.22 -11.16 -1.05
CA ALA A 149 2.17 -11.65 -0.06
C ALA A 149 3.23 -12.55 -0.70
N LEU A 150 2.80 -13.51 -1.52
CA LEU A 150 3.68 -14.41 -2.26
C LEU A 150 4.65 -13.66 -3.17
N ASP A 151 4.15 -12.68 -3.93
CA ASP A 151 4.99 -11.85 -4.80
C ASP A 151 6.03 -11.05 -4.01
N THR A 152 5.63 -10.50 -2.87
CA THR A 152 6.52 -9.73 -1.98
C THR A 152 7.61 -10.60 -1.37
N TYR A 153 7.29 -11.81 -0.92
CA TYR A 153 8.30 -12.74 -0.40
C TYR A 153 9.30 -13.15 -1.48
N LYS A 154 8.87 -13.35 -2.74
CA LYS A 154 9.78 -13.66 -3.85
C LYS A 154 10.83 -12.56 -4.08
N CYS A 155 10.43 -11.30 -3.93
CA CYS A 155 11.33 -10.16 -4.07
C CYS A 155 12.42 -10.09 -2.99
N PHE A 156 12.15 -10.56 -1.76
CA PHE A 156 13.12 -10.49 -0.66
C PHE A 156 13.90 -11.79 -0.45
N THR A 157 13.35 -12.94 -0.81
CA THR A 157 14.07 -14.23 -0.80
C THR A 157 15.23 -14.26 -1.78
N HIS A 158 15.11 -13.58 -2.94
CA HIS A 158 16.23 -13.41 -3.88
C HIS A 158 17.34 -12.49 -3.35
N ASN A 159 17.09 -11.71 -2.30
CA ASN A 159 18.03 -10.74 -1.74
C ASN A 159 18.69 -11.19 -0.42
N GLN A 160 18.37 -12.38 0.10
CA GLN A 160 18.88 -12.90 1.37
C GLN A 160 20.14 -13.79 1.27
N THR A 161 20.76 -13.92 0.09
CA THR A 161 22.02 -14.67 -0.07
C THR A 161 23.27 -13.94 0.45
N VAL A 162 23.15 -12.75 1.04
CA VAL A 162 24.29 -12.04 1.63
C VAL A 162 24.00 -11.64 3.07
N SER A 163 24.80 -12.23 3.98
CA SER A 163 25.04 -11.89 5.38
C SER A 163 23.88 -12.00 6.37
N ASN A 164 23.89 -13.08 7.16
CA ASN A 164 23.41 -13.03 8.54
C ASN A 164 24.33 -13.87 9.45
N PRO A 165 25.30 -13.29 10.17
CA PRO A 165 26.00 -13.95 11.25
C PRO A 165 25.35 -13.55 12.58
N ILE A 166 24.24 -14.20 12.93
CA ILE A 166 23.83 -14.26 14.33
C ILE A 166 23.74 -15.74 14.70
N LYS A 167 24.91 -16.29 15.02
CA LYS A 167 24.99 -17.45 15.91
C LYS A 167 24.93 -16.90 17.33
N THR A 168 23.76 -16.96 17.95
CA THR A 168 23.68 -16.95 19.41
C THR A 168 24.02 -18.36 19.89
N GLU A 169 25.27 -18.56 20.28
CA GLU A 169 25.66 -19.69 21.12
C GLU A 169 24.90 -19.58 22.45
N VAL A 170 23.99 -20.51 22.69
CA VAL A 170 23.41 -20.72 24.01
C VAL A 170 24.41 -21.59 24.77
N SER A 171 25.20 -20.96 25.65
CA SER A 171 26.03 -21.67 26.62
C SER A 171 25.13 -22.44 27.61
N PRO A 172 25.34 -23.74 27.86
CA PRO A 172 24.61 -24.44 28.91
C PRO A 172 25.14 -24.00 30.28
N LEU A 173 24.27 -23.43 31.11
CA LEU A 173 24.57 -23.17 32.52
C LEU A 173 24.74 -24.52 33.23
N ASN A 174 25.96 -24.82 33.64
CA ASN A 174 26.31 -26.01 34.40
C ASN A 174 25.64 -26.02 35.78
N SER A 175 25.06 -27.17 36.10
CA SER A 175 24.85 -27.82 37.40
C SER A 175 25.22 -27.04 38.67
N PHE A 176 24.21 -26.78 39.51
CA PHE A 176 24.40 -26.59 40.95
C PHE A 176 24.77 -27.92 41.62
N PRO A 177 25.80 -27.99 42.48
CA PRO A 177 25.98 -29.15 43.34
C PRO A 177 25.05 -29.06 44.55
N SER A 178 24.42 -30.18 44.87
CA SER A 178 23.66 -30.38 46.11
C SER A 178 24.59 -30.75 47.27
N SER A 179 24.08 -30.54 48.49
CA SER A 179 24.52 -31.08 49.80
C SER A 179 25.67 -30.33 50.49
N ARG A 180 25.72 -30.14 51.81
CA ARG A 180 24.86 -30.47 52.98
C ARG A 180 25.48 -29.76 54.22
N GLU A 181 24.63 -29.50 55.22
CA GLU A 181 24.87 -29.60 56.67
C GLU A 181 25.93 -28.71 57.37
N ALA A 182 25.44 -27.86 58.29
CA ALA A 182 25.79 -27.72 59.73
C ALA A 182 25.41 -26.32 60.24
#